data_AF-A0A1D8MSN3-F1
#
_entry.id   AF-A0A1D8MSN3-F1
#
_cell.length_a   1.000
_cell.length_b   1.000
_cell.length_c   1.000
_cell.angle_alpha   90.00
_cell.angle_beta   90.00
_cell.angle_gamma   90.00
#
_symmetry.space_group_name_H-M   'P 1'
#
loop_
_entity.id
_entity.type
_entity.pdbx_description
1 polymer ?
#
loop_
_entity_poly.entity_id
_entity_poly.type
_entity_poly.pdbx_seq_one_letter_code
_entity_poly.pdbx_strand_id
1 'polypeptide(L)'
;MSSFLVATYSIITGFMAVILAVVASAIIFELNRDKETALRRFHLNQEDSIMDFRVFMYANLAMVVVFTLFWIGSLLQVTALRGLSTYSLTLYAVFLVLLFARWWRRF
;
A
#
# COMPACT_ATOMS: atom_id res chain seq x y z
N MET A 1 -25.26 -12.78 -1.28
CA MET A 1 -23.91 -13.06 -1.82
C MET A 1 -23.52 -14.46 -1.35
N SER A 2 -23.14 -15.38 -2.24
CA SER A 2 -22.90 -16.78 -1.84
C SER A 2 -21.69 -16.90 -0.90
N SER A 3 -21.72 -17.87 0.02
CA SER A 3 -20.61 -18.18 0.93
C SER A 3 -19.30 -18.46 0.19
N PHE A 4 -19.39 -19.04 -1.01
CA PHE A 4 -18.27 -19.25 -1.92
C PHE A 4 -17.61 -17.95 -2.38
N LEU A 5 -18.39 -16.95 -2.82
CA LEU A 5 -17.85 -15.64 -3.24
C LEU A 5 -17.10 -14.95 -2.11
N VAL A 6 -17.66 -14.95 -0.89
CA VAL A 6 -17.02 -14.32 0.29
C VAL A 6 -15.67 -14.98 0.62
N ALA A 7 -15.60 -16.32 0.52
CA ALA A 7 -14.36 -17.06 0.73
C ALA A 7 -13.30 -16.72 -0.34
N THR A 8 -13.67 -16.70 -1.62
CA THR A 8 -12.77 -16.36 -2.72
C THR A 8 -12.22 -14.94 -2.58
N TYR A 9 -13.06 -13.94 -2.29
CA TYR A 9 -12.62 -12.55 -2.07
C TYR A 9 -11.69 -12.44 -0.86
N SER A 10 -11.97 -13.17 0.22
CA SER A 10 -11.11 -13.15 1.41
C SER A 10 -9.73 -13.73 1.11
N ILE A 11 -9.65 -14.86 0.41
CA ILE A 11 -8.35 -15.47 0.04
C ILE A 11 -7.53 -14.52 -0.84
N ILE A 12 -8.13 -13.97 -1.90
CA ILE A 12 -7.44 -13.04 -2.82
C ILE A 12 -6.94 -11.81 -2.05
N THR A 13 -7.77 -11.25 -1.17
CA THR A 13 -7.39 -10.05 -0.41
C THR A 13 -6.28 -10.33 0.61
N GLY A 14 -6.31 -11.50 1.26
CA GLY A 14 -5.24 -11.95 2.14
C GLY A 14 -3.91 -12.12 1.39
N PHE A 15 -3.93 -12.75 0.21
CA PHE A 15 -2.73 -12.89 -0.63
C PHE A 15 -2.18 -11.54 -1.10
N MET A 16 -3.05 -10.61 -1.52
CA MET A 16 -2.64 -9.26 -1.89
C MET A 16 -1.97 -8.52 -0.72
N ALA A 17 -2.52 -8.63 0.49
CA ALA A 17 -1.93 -8.03 1.69
C ALA A 17 -0.52 -8.57 1.96
N VAL A 18 -0.32 -9.89 1.84
CA VAL A 18 0.98 -10.54 2.04
C VAL A 18 1.99 -10.10 0.99
N ILE A 19 1.63 -10.10 -0.30
CA ILE A 19 2.54 -9.67 -1.37
C ILE A 19 2.95 -8.21 -1.17
N LEU A 20 1.99 -7.33 -0.88
CA LEU A 20 2.27 -5.92 -0.57
C LEU A 20 3.19 -5.76 0.65
N ALA A 21 3.00 -6.56 1.70
CA ALA A 21 3.86 -6.54 2.88
C ALA A 21 5.30 -6.95 2.57
N VAL A 22 5.48 -8.00 1.77
CA VAL A 22 6.80 -8.48 1.34
C VAL A 22 7.50 -7.45 0.48
N VAL A 23 6.81 -6.90 -0.52
CA VAL A 23 7.36 -5.87 -1.41
C VAL A 23 7.71 -4.60 -0.63
N ALA A 24 6.83 -4.15 0.26
CA ALA A 24 7.09 -2.97 1.08
C ALA A 24 8.30 -3.17 2.00
N SER A 25 8.41 -4.34 2.62
CA SER A 25 9.54 -4.69 3.50
C SER A 25 10.85 -4.78 2.72
N ALA A 26 10.84 -5.38 1.53
CA ALA A 26 12.01 -5.46 0.66
C ALA A 26 12.51 -4.06 0.23
N ILE A 27 11.59 -3.16 -0.12
CA ILE A 27 11.97 -1.79 -0.50
C ILE A 27 12.50 -0.99 0.71
N ILE A 28 11.90 -1.13 1.90
CA ILE A 28 12.43 -0.52 3.15
C ILE A 28 13.82 -1.07 3.48
N PHE A 29 14.02 -2.37 3.34
CA PHE A 29 15.30 -3.01 3.58
C PHE A 29 16.38 -2.48 2.63
N GLU A 30 16.08 -2.42 1.33
CA GLU A 30 17.01 -1.91 0.32
C GLU A 30 17.34 -0.42 0.55
N LEU A 31 16.33 0.39 0.90
CA LEU A 31 16.51 1.78 1.32
C LEU A 31 17.44 1.91 2.53
N ASN A 32 17.26 1.09 3.55
CA ASN A 32 18.06 1.18 4.77
C ASN A 32 19.49 0.67 4.55
N ARG A 33 19.68 -0.27 3.61
CA ARG A 33 20.98 -0.82 3.28
C ARG A 33 21.84 0.15 2.48
N ASP A 34 21.29 0.79 1.45
CA ASP A 34 22.05 1.68 0.58
C ASP A 34 21.19 2.78 -0.07
N LYS A 35 20.94 3.85 0.70
CA LYS A 35 20.11 4.99 0.27
C LYS A 35 20.61 5.63 -1.01
N GLU A 36 21.92 5.84 -1.15
CA GLU A 36 22.49 6.51 -2.33
C GLU A 36 22.32 5.68 -3.59
N THR A 37 22.58 4.38 -3.52
CA THR A 37 22.45 3.49 -4.68
C THR A 37 21.00 3.32 -5.12
N ALA A 38 20.06 3.24 -4.16
CA ALA A 38 18.63 3.22 -4.46
C ALA A 38 18.17 4.52 -5.14
N LEU A 39 18.55 5.68 -4.60
CA LEU A 39 18.18 6.99 -5.16
C LEU A 39 18.77 7.23 -6.55
N ARG A 40 20.02 6.79 -6.80
CA ARG A 40 20.64 6.85 -8.13
C ARG A 40 19.94 5.97 -9.15
N ARG A 41 19.52 4.74 -8.78
CA ARG A 41 18.78 3.84 -9.69
C ARG A 41 17.47 4.44 -10.19
N PHE A 42 16.82 5.25 -9.38
CA PHE A 42 15.55 5.88 -9.73
C PHE A 42 15.69 7.30 -10.30
N HIS A 43 16.92 7.79 -10.55
CA HIS A 43 17.19 9.15 -11.07
C HIS A 43 16.51 10.26 -10.26
N LEU A 44 16.46 10.08 -8.94
CA LEU A 44 15.70 10.94 -8.03
C LEU A 44 16.60 12.06 -7.45
N ASN A 45 16.18 13.32 -7.60
CA ASN A 45 16.90 14.50 -7.09
C ASN A 45 16.90 14.50 -5.54
N GLN A 46 18.07 14.66 -4.89
CA GLN A 46 18.33 14.07 -3.56
C GLN A 46 17.40 14.50 -2.42
N GLU A 47 17.03 15.78 -2.26
CA GLU A 47 16.26 16.21 -1.09
C GLU A 47 14.75 15.96 -1.24
N ASP A 48 14.18 16.38 -2.37
CA ASP A 48 12.73 16.35 -2.59
C ASP A 48 12.19 14.97 -2.92
N SER A 49 13.06 14.07 -3.37
CA SER A 49 12.68 12.73 -3.79
C SER A 49 12.76 11.70 -2.67
N ILE A 50 13.61 11.91 -1.67
CA ILE A 50 13.65 11.05 -0.48
C ILE A 50 12.35 11.19 0.31
N MET A 51 11.84 12.41 0.45
CA MET A 51 10.59 12.65 1.17
C MET A 51 9.41 12.00 0.44
N ASP A 52 9.30 12.20 -0.87
CA ASP A 52 8.26 11.56 -1.70
C ASP A 52 8.35 10.03 -1.64
N PHE A 53 9.58 9.48 -1.69
CA PHE A 53 9.78 8.04 -1.60
C PHE A 53 9.39 7.47 -0.24
N ARG A 54 9.74 8.15 0.86
CA ARG A 54 9.29 7.77 2.21
C ARG A 54 7.78 7.83 2.33
N VAL A 55 7.16 8.88 1.81
CA VAL A 55 5.69 9.04 1.80
C VAL A 55 5.04 7.91 1.01
N PHE A 56 5.59 7.54 -0.16
CA PHE A 56 5.14 6.38 -0.93
C PHE A 56 5.26 5.07 -0.13
N MET A 57 6.39 4.86 0.55
CA MET A 57 6.61 3.68 1.39
C MET A 57 5.66 3.58 2.58
N TYR A 58 5.44 4.67 3.31
CA TYR A 58 4.47 4.70 4.41
C TYR A 58 3.05 4.47 3.92
N ALA A 59 2.70 4.99 2.74
CA ALA A 59 1.38 4.77 2.16
C ALA A 59 1.17 3.29 1.76
N ASN A 60 2.20 2.63 1.21
CA ASN A 60 2.14 1.19 0.94
C ASN A 60 2.02 0.36 2.23
N LEU A 61 2.75 0.74 3.29
CA LEU A 61 2.64 0.08 4.60
C LEU A 61 1.23 0.26 5.19
N ALA A 62 0.66 1.46 5.12
CA ALA A 62 -0.71 1.74 5.57
C ALA A 62 -1.74 0.88 4.81
N MET A 63 -1.52 0.62 3.52
CA MET A 63 -2.38 -0.26 2.74
C MET A 63 -2.33 -1.71 3.15
N VAL A 64 -1.15 -2.21 3.51
CA VAL A 64 -1.01 -3.56 4.07
C VAL A 64 -1.90 -3.70 5.31
N VAL A 65 -1.91 -2.69 6.19
CA VAL A 65 -2.76 -2.67 7.38
C VAL A 65 -4.25 -2.64 6.99
N VAL A 66 -4.65 -1.78 6.05
CA VAL A 66 -6.04 -1.68 5.59
C VAL A 66 -6.55 -2.98 4.96
N PHE A 67 -5.74 -3.62 4.10
CA PHE A 67 -6.08 -4.91 3.50
C PHE A 67 -6.14 -6.02 4.53
N THR A 68 -5.25 -6.01 5.53
CA THR A 68 -5.28 -6.98 6.64
C THR A 68 -6.55 -6.82 7.47
N LEU A 69 -6.95 -5.58 7.79
CA LEU A 69 -8.22 -5.30 8.48
C LEU A 69 -9.44 -5.70 7.65
N PHE A 70 -9.41 -5.49 6.33
CA PHE A 70 -10.48 -5.92 5.43
C PHE A 70 -10.60 -7.44 5.41
N TRP A 71 -9.46 -8.13 5.35
CA TRP A 71 -9.38 -9.59 5.35
C TRP A 71 -9.92 -10.17 6.65
N ILE A 72 -9.47 -9.66 7.80
CA ILE A 72 -9.96 -10.07 9.12
C ILE A 72 -11.45 -9.75 9.27
N GLY A 73 -11.89 -8.56 8.86
CA GLY A 73 -13.30 -8.16 8.88
C GLY A 73 -14.19 -9.02 7.99
N SER A 74 -13.65 -9.54 6.89
CA SER A 74 -14.35 -10.47 5.99
C SER A 74 -14.46 -11.87 6.59
N LEU A 75 -13.40 -12.38 7.23
CA LEU A 75 -13.40 -13.65 7.93
C LEU A 75 -14.36 -13.67 9.12
N LEU A 76 -14.34 -12.61 9.94
CA LEU A 76 -15.19 -12.48 11.12
C LEU A 76 -16.60 -11.98 10.80
N GLN A 77 -16.90 -11.74 9.53
CA GLN A 77 -18.15 -11.15 9.04
C GLN A 77 -18.52 -9.81 9.71
N VAL A 78 -17.55 -9.07 10.24
CA VAL A 78 -17.79 -7.78 10.88
C VAL A 78 -17.99 -6.71 9.80
N THR A 79 -19.22 -6.23 9.65
CA THR A 79 -19.60 -5.22 8.64
C THR A 79 -18.93 -3.87 8.86
N ALA A 80 -18.73 -3.47 10.12
CA ALA A 80 -18.04 -2.21 10.45
C ALA A 80 -16.57 -2.20 9.98
N LEU A 81 -15.84 -3.30 10.18
CA LEU A 81 -14.45 -3.47 9.72
C LEU A 81 -14.36 -3.48 8.20
N ARG A 82 -15.29 -4.16 7.51
CA ARG A 82 -15.36 -4.17 6.05
C ARG A 82 -15.62 -2.77 5.49
N GLY A 83 -16.60 -2.05 6.05
CA GLY A 83 -16.92 -0.68 5.64
C GLY A 83 -15.76 0.29 5.85
N LEU A 84 -15.13 0.27 7.03
CA LEU A 84 -13.99 1.12 7.35
C LEU A 84 -12.80 0.88 6.41
N SER A 85 -12.54 -0.38 6.06
CA SER A 85 -11.52 -0.72 5.07
C SER A 85 -11.89 -0.26 3.65
N THR A 86 -13.14 -0.35 3.20
CA THR A 86 -13.55 0.18 1.88
C THR A 86 -13.35 1.69 1.79
N TYR A 87 -13.74 2.46 2.82
CA TYR A 87 -13.48 3.90 2.88
C TYR A 87 -11.97 4.20 2.84
N SER A 88 -11.18 3.42 3.58
CA SER A 88 -9.72 3.59 3.63
C SER A 88 -9.05 3.28 2.28
N LEU A 89 -9.53 2.27 1.55
CA LEU A 89 -9.09 1.96 0.18
C LEU A 89 -9.40 3.10 -0.79
N THR A 90 -10.59 3.72 -0.69
CA THR A 90 -10.95 4.88 -1.52
C THR A 90 -10.07 6.08 -1.23
N LEU A 91 -9.84 6.42 0.04
CA LEU A 91 -8.94 7.51 0.44
C LEU A 91 -7.51 7.26 -0.04
N TYR A 92 -7.04 6.01 0.01
CA TYR A 92 -5.73 5.65 -0.52
C TYR A 92 -5.65 5.79 -2.04
N ALA A 93 -6.67 5.36 -2.78
CA ALA A 93 -6.71 5.55 -4.23
C ALA A 93 -6.62 7.04 -4.61
N VAL A 94 -7.37 7.89 -3.91
CA VAL A 94 -7.27 9.36 -4.06
C VAL A 94 -5.86 9.85 -3.73
N PHE A 95 -5.26 9.36 -2.65
CA PHE A 95 -3.91 9.72 -2.25
C PHE A 95 -2.85 9.32 -3.30
N LEU A 96 -2.93 8.13 -3.88
CA LEU A 96 -2.04 7.69 -4.96
C LEU A 96 -2.18 8.57 -6.21
N VAL A 97 -3.41 8.94 -6.58
CA VAL A 97 -3.65 9.86 -7.70
C VAL A 97 -3.01 11.22 -7.42
N LEU A 98 -3.13 11.74 -6.21
CA LEU A 98 -2.49 13.01 -5.80
C LEU A 98 -0.95 12.91 -5.82
N LEU A 99 -0.39 11.82 -5.31
CA LEU A 99 1.05 11.54 -5.36
C LEU A 99 1.54 11.47 -6.80
N PHE A 100 0.85 10.72 -7.66
CA PHE A 100 1.20 10.57 -9.06
C PHE A 100 1.08 11.89 -9.81
N ALA A 101 0.03 12.69 -9.55
CA ALA A 101 -0.14 14.01 -10.13
C ALA A 101 0.93 15.01 -9.65
N ARG A 102 1.42 14.88 -8.42
CA ARG A 102 2.54 15.69 -7.90
C ARG A 102 3.87 15.25 -8.50
N TRP A 103 4.08 13.94 -8.65
CA TRP A 103 5.27 13.36 -9.28
C TRP A 103 5.35 13.67 -10.77
N TRP A 104 4.24 13.58 -11.50
CA TRP A 104 4.14 13.91 -12.94
C TRP A 104 4.52 15.36 -13.24
N ARG A 105 4.21 16.31 -12.34
CA ARG A 105 4.60 17.71 -12.50
C ARG A 105 6.11 17.97 -12.33
N ARG A 106 6.89 16.98 -11.87
CA ARG A 106 8.34 17.09 -11.69
C ARG A 106 9.15 16.56 -12.88
N PHE A 107 8.49 15.86 -13.82
CA PHE A 107 9.03 15.47 -15.13
C PHE A 107 8.63 16.49 -16.19
#